data_AF-A0A653TF96-F1
#
_entry.id   AF-A0A653TF96-F1
#
_cell.length_a   1.000
_cell.length_b   1.000
_cell.length_c   1.000
_cell.angle_alpha   90.00
_cell.angle_beta   90.00
_cell.angle_gamma   90.00
#
_symmetry.space_group_name_H-M   'P 1'
#
loop_
_entity.id
_entity.type
_entity.pdbx_description
1 polymer ?
#
loop_
_entity_poly.entity_id
_entity_poly.type
_entity_poly.pdbx_seq_one_letter_code
_entity_poly.pdbx_strand_id
1 'polypeptide(L)'
;MISPDQLLSGRKFRDVDVVTVTPTSLTARVDGKLVEVNLEIKPDLCAEVQAIAPGASRLRIAQASLESVRTDELNPGQAEAWLVVADPKPGLDVDGTPRALVAPAMSLLSAMPRAVSRYAPGLTADEIAMWPNLCALITRATGDGGQSSSRNGATVNAFQPHHSTIRSAAAYISMVQSGSRQVSSNLAIDDNGDIIRVVNLNRRAWTSGSASFDAAAITAETANATLAPDYRLSPAAKAAFGRVAAALKADRGLQALTRNNVYLHREMLDRWGVSYGTACLMDDTAEAIIQRANGVSIEAPDTGEALRKRRAAAI
;
A
#
# COMPACT_ATOMS: atom_id res chain seq x y z
N MET A 1 30.05 8.64 9.45
CA MET A 1 29.16 8.94 8.32
C MET A 1 28.11 7.84 8.30
N ILE A 2 26.87 8.16 8.69
CA ILE A 2 25.76 7.20 8.78
C ILE A 2 25.09 7.15 7.41
N SER A 3 24.80 5.96 6.86
CA SER A 3 24.14 5.84 5.55
C SER A 3 22.64 6.17 5.66
N PRO A 4 22.01 6.66 4.56
CA PRO A 4 20.58 7.02 4.52
C PRO A 4 19.62 5.90 4.96
N ASP A 5 20.03 4.64 4.87
CA ASP A 5 19.20 3.49 5.23
C ASP A 5 19.02 3.30 6.75
N GLN A 6 19.84 3.98 7.58
CA GLN A 6 19.67 3.94 9.04
C GLN A 6 18.62 4.93 9.58
N LEU A 7 18.01 5.77 8.72
CA LEU A 7 17.07 6.82 9.14
C LEU A 7 15.59 6.41 9.13
N LEU A 8 15.20 5.30 8.49
CA LEU A 8 13.79 4.94 8.26
C LEU A 8 13.27 3.76 9.10
N SER A 9 13.93 3.44 10.22
CA SER A 9 13.36 2.51 11.21
C SER A 9 12.59 3.26 12.29
N GLY A 10 11.26 3.23 12.19
CA GLY A 10 10.27 3.44 13.26
C GLY A 10 10.69 4.13 14.57
N ARG A 11 11.15 5.39 14.52
CA ARG A 11 11.27 6.18 15.75
C ARG A 11 9.88 6.59 16.21
N LYS A 12 9.39 5.92 17.26
CA LYS A 12 8.45 6.57 18.18
C LYS A 12 9.15 7.82 18.71
N PHE A 13 8.60 9.02 18.47
CA PHE A 13 8.98 10.20 19.24
C PHE A 13 8.57 9.92 20.69
N ARG A 14 9.51 9.47 21.52
CA ARG A 14 9.24 9.10 22.91
C ARG A 14 9.23 10.33 23.83
N ASP A 15 9.82 11.44 23.41
CA ASP A 15 9.99 12.62 24.25
C ASP A 15 9.52 13.89 23.51
N VAL A 16 8.22 14.17 23.58
CA VAL A 16 7.65 15.45 23.17
C VAL A 16 7.08 16.14 24.42
N ASP A 17 7.79 17.15 24.92
CA ASP A 17 7.30 17.98 26.03
C ASP A 17 6.56 19.18 25.45
N VAL A 18 5.25 19.24 25.63
CA VAL A 18 4.47 20.43 25.26
C VAL A 18 4.80 21.55 26.25
N VAL A 19 5.35 22.65 25.74
CA VAL A 19 5.81 23.78 26.57
C VAL A 19 4.71 24.82 26.70
N THR A 20 4.06 25.20 25.59
CA THR A 20 3.02 26.24 25.57
C THR A 20 2.06 26.00 24.42
N VAL A 21 0.78 26.30 24.63
CA VAL A 21 -0.26 26.25 23.60
C VAL A 21 -0.98 27.60 23.59
N THR A 22 -1.10 28.21 22.41
CA THR A 22 -1.90 29.40 22.17
C THR A 22 -3.04 29.08 21.19
N PRO A 23 -4.00 30.00 20.96
CA PRO A 23 -5.05 29.77 19.96
C PRO A 23 -4.54 29.56 18.53
N THR A 24 -3.32 29.98 18.21
CA THR A 24 -2.77 29.97 16.84
C THR A 24 -1.42 29.26 16.73
N SER A 25 -0.82 28.81 17.82
CA SER A 25 0.47 28.12 17.80
C SER A 25 0.64 27.13 18.94
N LEU A 26 1.50 26.14 18.73
CA LEU A 26 1.96 25.18 19.72
C LEU A 26 3.49 25.21 19.76
N THR A 27 4.05 25.32 20.97
CA THR A 27 5.49 25.22 21.20
C THR A 27 5.77 23.94 21.98
N ALA A 28 6.60 23.06 21.42
CA ALA A 28 6.99 21.80 22.04
C ALA A 28 8.51 21.62 22.01
N ARG A 29 9.06 20.78 22.90
CA ARG A 29 10.43 20.28 22.78
C ARG A 29 10.40 18.91 22.15
N VAL A 30 11.15 18.73 21.06
CA VAL A 30 11.38 17.43 20.41
C VAL A 30 12.87 17.16 20.46
N ASP A 31 13.27 16.06 21.10
CA ASP A 31 14.68 15.72 21.35
C ASP A 31 15.46 16.89 21.99
N GLY A 32 14.83 17.59 22.93
CA GLY A 32 15.41 18.74 23.65
C GLY A 32 15.43 20.07 22.89
N LYS A 33 15.04 20.11 21.62
CA LYS A 33 14.97 21.35 20.80
C LYS A 33 13.56 21.93 20.81
N LEU A 34 13.45 23.25 20.99
CA LEU A 34 12.17 23.96 20.89
C LEU A 34 11.71 24.01 19.43
N VAL A 35 10.49 23.57 19.16
CA VAL A 35 9.81 23.63 17.87
C VAL A 35 8.51 24.40 18.05
N GLU A 36 8.31 25.42 17.22
CA GLU A 36 7.04 26.14 17.14
C GLU A 36 6.28 25.67 15.90
N VAL A 37 5.00 25.36 16.09
CA VAL A 37 4.09 24.84 15.08
C VAL A 37 2.90 25.78 15.01
N ASN A 38 2.71 26.43 13.87
CA ASN A 38 1.52 27.24 13.64
C ASN A 38 0.31 26.33 13.44
N LEU A 39 -0.78 26.67 14.11
CA LEU A 39 -2.01 25.91 14.12
C LEU A 39 -3.01 26.54 13.15
N GLU A 40 -3.39 25.82 12.10
CA GLU A 40 -4.50 26.22 11.24
C GLU A 40 -5.79 25.57 11.74
N ILE A 41 -6.78 26.39 12.08
CA ILE A 41 -8.10 25.92 12.49
C ILE A 41 -8.95 25.74 11.23
N LYS A 42 -9.23 24.49 10.86
CA LYS A 42 -10.15 24.19 9.76
C LYS A 42 -11.59 24.11 10.27
N PRO A 43 -12.51 24.96 9.79
CA PRO A 43 -13.89 25.02 10.30
C PRO A 43 -14.68 23.72 10.15
N ASP A 44 -14.33 22.91 9.15
CA ASP A 44 -15.15 21.78 8.68
C ASP A 44 -15.03 20.52 9.55
N LEU A 45 -14.06 20.48 10.47
CA LEU A 45 -13.79 19.33 11.35
C LEU A 45 -14.66 19.30 12.62
N CYS A 46 -15.43 20.37 12.89
CA CYS A 46 -16.31 20.44 14.07
C CYS A 46 -17.42 19.38 14.09
N ALA A 47 -17.92 18.97 12.92
CA ALA A 47 -19.09 18.09 12.81
C ALA A 47 -18.79 16.62 13.20
N GLU A 48 -17.62 16.08 12.83
CA GLU A 48 -17.24 14.69 13.15
C GLU A 48 -16.92 14.49 14.63
N VAL A 49 -16.42 15.53 15.32
CA VAL A 49 -15.99 15.40 16.72
C VAL A 49 -17.13 15.63 17.72
N GLN A 50 -18.16 16.39 17.35
CA GLN A 50 -19.39 16.51 18.17
C GLN A 50 -20.13 15.17 18.34
N ALA A 51 -19.97 14.23 17.41
CA ALA A 51 -20.53 12.89 17.52
C ALA A 51 -19.86 12.02 18.61
N ILE A 52 -18.65 12.37 19.03
CA ILE A 52 -17.79 11.54 19.91
C ILE A 52 -17.78 12.08 21.36
N ALA A 53 -18.13 13.35 21.57
CA ALA A 53 -18.20 13.98 22.89
C ALA A 53 -19.49 14.82 23.07
N PRO A 54 -20.67 14.17 23.20
CA PRO A 54 -21.94 14.87 23.39
C PRO A 54 -21.95 15.61 24.74
N GLY A 55 -21.79 16.94 24.70
CA GLY A 55 -21.82 17.80 25.89
C GLY A 55 -20.73 18.89 25.95
N ALA A 56 -19.72 18.83 25.08
CA ALA A 56 -18.71 19.89 24.97
C ALA A 56 -19.32 21.11 24.24
N SER A 57 -19.40 22.25 24.93
CA SER A 57 -20.04 23.46 24.39
C SER A 57 -19.23 24.16 23.30
N ARG A 58 -17.90 23.94 23.26
CA ARG A 58 -16.99 24.41 22.21
C ARG A 58 -15.79 23.46 22.12
N LEU A 59 -15.48 23.00 20.91
CA LEU A 59 -14.36 22.11 20.64
C LEU A 59 -13.57 22.75 19.49
N ARG A 60 -12.28 23.02 19.70
CA ARG A 60 -11.41 23.59 18.67
C ARG A 60 -10.41 22.52 18.26
N ILE A 61 -10.43 22.18 16.98
CA ILE A 61 -9.49 21.24 16.37
C ILE A 61 -8.56 22.08 15.53
N ALA A 62 -7.27 22.03 15.86
CA ALA A 62 -6.23 22.59 15.02
C ALA A 62 -5.55 21.46 14.27
N GLN A 63 -5.45 21.61 12.94
CA GLN A 63 -4.59 20.78 12.12
C GLN A 63 -3.24 21.50 12.04
N ALA A 64 -2.19 20.86 12.57
CA ALA A 64 -0.83 21.30 12.32
C ALA A 64 -0.32 20.63 11.05
N SER A 65 -0.12 21.37 9.96
CA SER A 65 0.74 20.91 8.86
C SER A 65 2.18 21.28 9.20
N LEU A 66 3.09 20.30 9.12
CA LEU A 66 4.54 20.55 9.17
C LEU A 66 5.01 21.18 7.84
N GLU A 67 4.49 22.35 7.49
CA GLU A 67 4.96 23.10 6.32
C GLU A 67 6.04 24.12 6.68
N SER A 68 6.21 24.48 7.97
CA SER A 68 7.11 25.57 8.38
C SER A 68 8.28 25.16 9.28
N VAL A 69 8.60 23.87 9.42
CA VAL A 69 9.81 23.47 10.16
C VAL A 69 11.03 23.77 9.32
N ARG A 70 11.65 24.94 9.54
CA ARG A 70 13.02 25.25 9.09
C ARG A 70 14.00 24.44 9.93
N THR A 71 14.17 23.18 9.56
CA THR A 71 15.37 22.42 9.89
C THR A 71 15.78 21.70 8.62
N ASP A 72 17.05 21.78 8.26
CA ASP A 72 17.63 21.34 6.99
C ASP A 72 17.56 19.81 6.74
N GLU A 73 16.75 19.08 7.52
CA GLU A 73 16.81 17.62 7.66
C GLU A 73 15.42 16.92 7.61
N LEU A 74 14.32 17.61 7.29
CA LEU A 74 12.98 16.99 7.21
C LEU A 74 12.28 17.30 5.87
N ASN A 75 11.79 16.24 5.20
CA ASN A 75 10.93 16.39 4.02
C ASN A 75 9.51 16.84 4.43
N PRO A 76 8.91 17.84 3.77
CA PRO A 76 7.53 18.25 4.03
C PRO A 76 6.56 17.11 3.68
N GLY A 77 5.61 16.82 4.59
CA GLY A 77 4.46 15.94 4.31
C GLY A 77 4.38 14.61 5.06
N GLN A 78 5.23 14.30 6.05
CA GLN A 78 5.27 12.97 6.68
C GLN A 78 4.80 12.87 8.14
N ALA A 79 4.30 13.93 8.76
CA ALA A 79 3.66 13.82 10.07
C ALA A 79 2.48 14.77 10.20
N GLU A 80 1.34 14.24 10.63
CA GLU A 80 0.18 15.01 11.07
C GLU A 80 0.05 14.85 12.59
N ALA A 81 -0.02 15.96 13.31
CA ALA A 81 -0.34 15.98 14.73
C ALA A 81 -1.72 16.62 14.90
N TRP A 82 -2.57 15.98 15.71
CA TRP A 82 -3.90 16.47 16.05
C TRP A 82 -3.88 16.94 17.50
N LEU A 83 -4.20 18.21 17.73
CA LEU A 83 -4.37 18.76 19.08
C LEU A 83 -5.86 19.00 19.33
N VAL A 84 -6.41 18.28 20.31
CA VAL A 84 -7.79 18.50 20.79
C VAL A 84 -7.71 19.38 22.02
N VAL A 85 -8.17 20.63 21.93
CA VAL A 85 -8.33 21.51 23.10
C VAL A 85 -9.81 21.57 23.45
N ALA A 86 -10.17 21.00 24.60
CA ALA A 86 -11.50 21.14 25.16
C ALA A 86 -11.53 22.39 26.04
N ASP A 87 -12.43 23.34 25.74
CA ASP A 87 -12.72 24.43 26.66
C ASP A 87 -13.45 23.84 27.88
N PRO A 88 -12.97 24.05 29.12
CA PRO A 88 -13.79 23.77 30.28
C PRO A 88 -15.04 24.65 30.22
N LYS A 89 -16.20 24.09 30.58
CA LYS A 89 -17.40 24.90 30.82
C LYS A 89 -17.03 26.03 31.79
N PRO A 90 -17.38 27.30 31.53
CA PRO A 90 -17.08 28.37 32.46
C PRO A 90 -17.87 28.14 33.75
N GLY A 91 -17.19 27.63 34.78
CA GLY A 91 -17.64 27.75 36.16
C GLY A 91 -17.19 29.13 36.65
N LEU A 92 -18.14 30.01 36.90
CA LEU A 92 -17.86 31.24 37.65
C LEU A 92 -17.70 30.86 39.13
N ASP A 93 -16.72 31.46 39.81
CA ASP A 93 -16.69 31.44 41.27
C ASP A 93 -17.85 32.31 41.83
N VAL A 94 -18.10 32.19 43.14
CA VAL A 94 -19.25 32.78 43.88
C VAL A 94 -19.35 34.31 43.77
N ASP A 95 -18.27 34.95 43.32
CA ASP A 95 -18.06 36.40 43.18
C ASP A 95 -17.91 36.86 41.72
N GLY A 96 -18.15 35.98 40.74
CA GLY A 96 -18.29 36.37 39.32
C GLY A 96 -16.98 36.62 38.57
N THR A 97 -15.82 36.28 39.15
CA THR A 97 -14.54 36.31 38.42
C THR A 97 -14.31 35.02 37.63
N PRO A 98 -13.77 35.10 36.39
CA PRO A 98 -13.42 33.90 35.61
C PRO A 98 -12.25 33.18 36.28
N ARG A 99 -12.50 31.97 36.79
CA ARG A 99 -11.45 31.12 37.33
C ARG A 99 -10.63 30.53 36.18
N ALA A 100 -9.39 30.97 36.02
CA ALA A 100 -8.45 30.32 35.11
C ALA A 100 -8.02 28.97 35.72
N LEU A 101 -8.86 27.95 35.54
CA LEU A 101 -8.48 26.56 35.78
C LEU A 101 -7.50 26.15 34.68
N VAL A 102 -6.22 26.43 34.89
CA VAL A 102 -5.15 25.69 34.21
C VAL A 102 -5.13 24.30 34.85
N ALA A 103 -6.12 23.47 34.52
CA ALA A 103 -5.96 22.05 34.68
C ALA A 103 -4.73 21.66 33.84
N PRO A 104 -3.81 20.82 34.35
CA PRO A 104 -2.80 20.25 33.48
C PRO A 104 -3.56 19.57 32.35
N ALA A 105 -3.41 20.09 31.14
CA ALA A 105 -3.88 19.41 29.95
C ALA A 105 -3.15 18.07 29.97
N MET A 106 -3.79 17.03 30.51
CA MET A 106 -3.34 15.68 30.32
C MET A 106 -3.38 15.50 28.82
N SER A 107 -2.19 15.58 28.22
CA SER A 107 -1.92 15.20 26.85
C SER A 107 -2.29 13.74 26.71
N LEU A 108 -3.57 13.47 26.53
CA LEU A 108 -4.06 12.26 25.89
C LEU A 108 -3.83 12.43 24.38
N LEU A 109 -2.57 12.67 24.00
CA LEU A 109 -2.01 12.14 22.76
C LEU A 109 -1.90 10.62 22.93
N SER A 110 -3.03 9.96 23.17
CA SER A 110 -3.15 8.58 22.75
C SER A 110 -3.15 8.68 21.25
N ALA A 111 -1.97 8.47 20.64
CA ALA A 111 -1.85 8.23 19.23
C ALA A 111 -2.79 7.07 18.94
N MET A 112 -4.03 7.38 18.56
CA MET A 112 -4.94 6.44 17.93
C MET A 112 -4.08 5.84 16.83
N PRO A 113 -3.74 4.54 16.91
CA PRO A 113 -2.98 3.94 15.83
C PRO A 113 -3.84 4.18 14.60
N ARG A 114 -3.39 5.07 13.71
CA ARG A 114 -3.93 5.11 12.36
C ARG A 114 -3.94 3.66 11.95
N ALA A 115 -5.12 3.14 11.58
CA ALA A 115 -5.18 1.85 10.92
C ALA A 115 -4.25 2.01 9.72
N VAL A 116 -3.01 1.56 9.87
CA VAL A 116 -2.02 1.61 8.79
C VAL A 116 -2.70 0.83 7.69
N SER A 117 -3.02 1.51 6.59
CA SER A 117 -3.66 0.87 5.45
C SER A 117 -2.90 -0.41 5.17
N ARG A 118 -3.59 -1.56 5.27
CA ARG A 118 -2.97 -2.88 5.00
C ARG A 118 -2.49 -3.00 3.56
N TYR A 119 -2.92 -2.07 2.70
CA TYR A 119 -2.64 -2.03 1.29
C TYR A 119 -1.65 -0.92 0.97
N ALA A 120 -0.75 -1.21 0.02
CA ALA A 120 0.20 -0.24 -0.50
C ALA A 120 -0.50 1.03 -1.02
N PRO A 121 0.12 2.21 -0.84
CA PRO A 121 -0.39 3.45 -1.43
C PRO A 121 -0.43 3.34 -2.97
N GLY A 122 -1.43 3.98 -3.56
CA GLY A 122 -1.65 4.02 -5.01
C GLY A 122 -2.56 2.92 -5.55
N LEU A 123 -2.93 1.92 -4.75
CA LEU A 123 -4.00 0.96 -5.08
C LEU A 123 -5.36 1.64 -5.03
N THR A 124 -6.22 1.32 -6.00
CA THR A 124 -7.59 1.86 -6.07
C THR A 124 -8.54 1.06 -5.17
N ALA A 125 -9.63 1.70 -4.74
CA ALA A 125 -10.68 1.02 -3.96
C ALA A 125 -11.28 -0.18 -4.71
N ASP A 126 -11.45 -0.05 -6.03
CA ASP A 126 -11.98 -1.12 -6.88
C ASP A 126 -11.02 -2.30 -7.00
N GLU A 127 -9.70 -2.05 -7.09
CA GLU A 127 -8.70 -3.12 -7.04
C GLU A 127 -8.75 -3.84 -5.70
N ILE A 128 -8.79 -3.11 -4.59
CA ILE A 128 -8.84 -3.71 -3.25
C ILE A 128 -10.13 -4.52 -3.05
N ALA A 129 -11.26 -4.03 -3.56
CA ALA A 129 -12.54 -4.72 -3.46
C ALA A 129 -12.56 -6.01 -4.29
N MET A 130 -11.97 -5.99 -5.48
CA MET A 130 -11.95 -7.14 -6.39
C MET A 130 -10.84 -8.14 -6.06
N TRP A 131 -9.68 -7.65 -5.60
CA TRP A 131 -8.45 -8.42 -5.41
C TRP A 131 -7.85 -8.25 -4.00
N PRO A 132 -8.63 -8.40 -2.91
CA PRO A 132 -8.16 -8.05 -1.57
C PRO A 132 -6.92 -8.86 -1.15
N ASN A 133 -6.85 -10.15 -1.50
CA ASN A 133 -5.70 -10.98 -1.14
C ASN A 133 -4.47 -10.61 -1.97
N LEU A 134 -4.62 -10.37 -3.27
CA LEU A 134 -3.51 -9.96 -4.12
C LEU A 134 -2.99 -8.56 -3.75
N CYS A 135 -3.89 -7.61 -3.47
CA CYS A 135 -3.54 -6.27 -3.00
C CYS A 135 -2.76 -6.30 -1.68
N ALA A 136 -3.04 -7.26 -0.78
CA ALA A 136 -2.29 -7.42 0.46
C ALA A 136 -0.84 -7.90 0.25
N LEU A 137 -0.52 -8.48 -0.92
CA LEU A 137 0.85 -8.88 -1.27
C LEU A 137 1.66 -7.77 -1.93
N ILE A 138 0.99 -6.74 -2.46
CA ILE A 138 1.65 -5.68 -3.21
C ILE A 138 2.37 -4.73 -2.26
N THR A 139 3.68 -4.57 -2.46
CA THR A 139 4.54 -3.74 -1.61
C THR A 139 4.49 -2.26 -2.01
N ARG A 140 4.21 -1.98 -3.29
CA ARG A 140 3.96 -0.64 -3.84
C ARG A 140 3.20 -0.69 -5.17
N ALA A 141 2.50 0.37 -5.51
CA ALA A 141 1.89 0.57 -6.82
C ALA A 141 2.58 1.71 -7.60
N THR A 142 2.60 1.60 -8.93
CA THR A 142 2.98 2.69 -9.84
C THR A 142 1.71 3.32 -10.43
N GLY A 143 1.74 4.56 -10.90
CA GLY A 143 0.55 5.29 -11.39
C GLY A 143 -0.07 4.77 -12.71
N ASP A 144 -0.31 3.47 -12.82
CA ASP A 144 -0.79 2.76 -14.02
C ASP A 144 0.12 2.91 -15.24
N GLY A 145 1.39 2.57 -15.03
CA GLY A 145 2.42 2.64 -16.05
C GLY A 145 2.28 1.61 -17.17
N GLY A 146 2.72 1.97 -18.38
CA GLY A 146 2.82 1.08 -19.53
C GLY A 146 1.55 0.93 -20.36
N GLN A 147 1.65 0.16 -21.45
CA GLN A 147 0.54 -0.02 -22.38
C GLN A 147 -0.54 -0.93 -21.77
N SER A 148 -1.79 -0.48 -21.77
CA SER A 148 -2.90 -1.27 -21.24
C SER A 148 -4.22 -0.88 -21.90
N SER A 149 -5.21 -1.76 -21.81
CA SER A 149 -6.55 -1.50 -22.32
C SER A 149 -7.61 -2.07 -21.38
N SER A 150 -8.88 -1.87 -21.71
CA SER A 150 -9.98 -2.61 -21.10
C SER A 150 -9.78 -4.12 -21.29
N ARG A 151 -10.33 -4.92 -20.37
CA ARG A 151 -10.49 -6.37 -20.52
C ARG A 151 -11.64 -6.75 -21.46
N ASN A 152 -12.43 -5.77 -21.93
CA ASN A 152 -13.57 -5.95 -22.83
C ASN A 152 -14.58 -7.01 -22.33
N GLY A 153 -14.87 -6.97 -21.03
CA GLY A 153 -15.80 -7.92 -20.38
C GLY A 153 -15.19 -9.29 -20.05
N ALA A 154 -13.94 -9.57 -20.45
CA ALA A 154 -13.28 -10.80 -20.05
C ALA A 154 -13.07 -10.85 -18.53
N THR A 155 -13.46 -11.96 -17.92
CA THR A 155 -13.14 -12.25 -16.52
C THR A 155 -11.72 -12.77 -16.42
N VAL A 156 -10.98 -12.34 -15.40
CA VAL A 156 -9.70 -12.95 -15.06
C VAL A 156 -9.95 -14.39 -14.62
N ASN A 157 -9.33 -15.34 -15.30
CA ASN A 157 -9.34 -16.76 -14.95
C ASN A 157 -7.95 -17.41 -15.05
N ALA A 158 -6.92 -16.62 -15.33
CA ALA A 158 -5.56 -17.10 -15.55
C ALA A 158 -4.49 -16.26 -14.86
N PHE A 159 -3.35 -16.90 -14.59
CA PHE A 159 -2.11 -16.29 -14.16
C PHE A 159 -1.01 -16.65 -15.15
N GLN A 160 -0.36 -15.63 -15.69
CA GLN A 160 0.68 -15.78 -16.71
C GLN A 160 1.98 -15.14 -16.21
N PRO A 161 2.91 -15.92 -15.64
CA PRO A 161 4.23 -15.45 -15.24
C PRO A 161 5.19 -15.37 -16.44
N HIS A 162 6.04 -14.35 -16.39
CA HIS A 162 7.08 -14.02 -17.36
C HIS A 162 8.37 -13.60 -16.64
N HIS A 163 9.49 -13.52 -17.38
CA HIS A 163 10.68 -12.80 -16.94
C HIS A 163 11.01 -11.63 -17.86
N SER A 164 11.34 -10.49 -17.26
CA SER A 164 11.94 -9.36 -17.93
C SER A 164 13.43 -9.67 -18.04
N THR A 165 14.07 -9.59 -19.21
CA THR A 165 15.52 -9.88 -19.39
C THR A 165 16.42 -8.83 -18.73
N ILE A 166 16.07 -8.42 -17.51
CA ILE A 166 16.51 -7.30 -16.70
C ILE A 166 16.74 -7.84 -15.27
N ARG A 167 17.59 -7.15 -14.51
CA ARG A 167 18.06 -7.55 -13.17
C ARG A 167 17.31 -6.90 -12.00
N SER A 168 16.35 -6.01 -12.26
CA SER A 168 15.53 -5.38 -11.23
C SER A 168 14.14 -4.98 -11.73
N ALA A 169 13.16 -5.01 -10.84
CA ALA A 169 11.80 -4.57 -11.16
C ALA A 169 11.76 -3.06 -11.48
N ALA A 170 12.58 -2.24 -10.84
CA ALA A 170 12.66 -0.80 -11.11
C ALA A 170 13.08 -0.50 -12.55
N ALA A 171 14.07 -1.21 -13.07
CA ALA A 171 14.51 -1.03 -14.46
C ALA A 171 13.45 -1.52 -15.45
N TYR A 172 12.76 -2.63 -15.15
CA TYR A 172 11.61 -3.08 -15.94
C TYR A 172 10.49 -2.03 -15.97
N ILE A 173 10.12 -1.48 -14.82
CA ILE A 173 9.08 -0.45 -14.69
C ILE A 173 9.45 0.80 -15.50
N SER A 174 10.69 1.28 -15.36
CA SER A 174 11.18 2.44 -16.11
C SER A 174 11.07 2.21 -17.63
N MET A 175 11.45 1.01 -18.09
CA MET A 175 11.33 0.62 -19.50
C MET A 175 9.88 0.69 -19.99
N VAL A 176 8.93 0.06 -19.30
CA VAL A 176 7.52 0.03 -19.76
C VAL A 176 6.81 1.37 -19.63
N GLN A 177 7.20 2.21 -18.67
CA GLN A 177 6.64 3.54 -18.47
C GLN A 177 7.16 4.58 -19.46
N SER A 178 8.38 4.41 -19.97
CA SER A 178 8.96 5.32 -20.97
C SER A 178 8.18 5.35 -22.30
N GLY A 179 7.33 4.35 -22.55
CA GLY A 179 6.65 4.18 -23.83
C GLY A 179 7.56 3.71 -24.97
N SER A 180 8.86 3.47 -24.71
CA SER A 180 9.81 2.96 -25.71
C SER A 180 9.48 1.57 -26.24
N ARG A 181 8.56 0.85 -25.56
CA ARG A 181 8.06 -0.46 -25.95
C ARG A 181 6.55 -0.55 -25.79
N GLN A 182 5.92 -1.35 -26.64
CA GLN A 182 4.50 -1.65 -26.56
C GLN A 182 4.24 -2.90 -25.71
N VAL A 183 4.76 -2.92 -24.49
CA VAL A 183 4.64 -4.06 -23.55
C VAL A 183 4.40 -3.55 -22.13
N SER A 184 3.77 -4.38 -21.30
CA SER A 184 3.56 -4.13 -19.87
C SER A 184 3.28 -5.44 -19.15
N SER A 185 2.97 -5.37 -17.85
CA SER A 185 2.43 -6.45 -17.04
C SER A 185 1.57 -5.86 -15.93
N ASN A 186 0.66 -6.65 -15.34
CA ASN A 186 -0.07 -6.18 -14.16
C ASN A 186 0.89 -6.05 -12.97
N LEU A 187 1.81 -7.00 -12.82
CA LEU A 187 2.76 -7.07 -11.72
C LEU A 187 4.20 -7.07 -12.22
N ALA A 188 5.09 -6.42 -11.49
CA ALA A 188 6.53 -6.62 -11.57
C ALA A 188 7.00 -7.30 -10.27
N ILE A 189 7.87 -8.29 -10.38
CA ILE A 189 8.44 -9.00 -9.24
C ILE A 189 9.94 -8.75 -9.22
N ASP A 190 10.46 -8.23 -8.11
CA ASP A 190 11.90 -8.00 -7.98
C ASP A 190 12.64 -9.27 -7.49
N ASP A 191 13.96 -9.27 -7.58
CA ASP A 191 14.79 -10.41 -7.22
C ASP A 191 14.71 -10.76 -5.72
N ASN A 192 14.31 -9.81 -4.87
CA ASN A 192 14.05 -10.06 -3.45
C ASN A 192 12.62 -10.60 -3.16
N GLY A 193 11.79 -10.77 -4.18
CA GLY A 193 10.41 -11.23 -4.07
C GLY A 193 9.36 -10.15 -3.78
N ASP A 194 9.73 -8.87 -3.82
CA ASP A 194 8.79 -7.76 -3.76
C ASP A 194 7.85 -7.78 -4.96
N ILE A 195 6.55 -7.58 -4.73
CA ILE A 195 5.51 -7.58 -5.76
C ILE A 195 5.00 -6.15 -5.93
N ILE A 196 5.18 -5.60 -7.13
CA ILE A 196 4.87 -4.22 -7.45
C ILE A 196 3.74 -4.18 -8.46
N ARG A 197 2.67 -3.43 -8.19
CA ARG A 197 1.61 -3.21 -9.19
C ARG A 197 2.06 -2.19 -10.23
N VAL A 198 2.03 -2.58 -11.50
CA VAL A 198 2.44 -1.74 -12.64
C VAL A 198 1.22 -1.22 -13.39
N VAL A 199 0.45 -2.13 -14.01
CA VAL A 199 -0.86 -1.84 -14.61
C VAL A 199 -1.96 -2.22 -13.62
N ASN A 200 -2.97 -1.35 -13.46
CA ASN A 200 -4.18 -1.61 -12.68
C ASN A 200 -4.68 -3.05 -12.86
N LEU A 201 -4.96 -3.74 -11.76
CA LEU A 201 -5.34 -5.17 -11.80
C LEU A 201 -6.65 -5.40 -12.58
N ASN A 202 -7.52 -4.39 -12.66
CA ASN A 202 -8.78 -4.45 -13.42
C ASN A 202 -8.60 -4.20 -14.93
N ARG A 203 -7.39 -3.84 -15.36
CA ARG A 203 -7.06 -3.60 -16.77
C ARG A 203 -6.23 -4.73 -17.36
N ARG A 204 -6.32 -4.85 -18.69
CA ARG A 204 -5.48 -5.75 -19.48
C ARG A 204 -4.11 -5.11 -19.70
N ALA A 205 -3.05 -5.76 -19.19
CA ALA A 205 -1.67 -5.49 -19.60
C ALA A 205 -1.37 -6.14 -20.96
N TRP A 206 -0.46 -5.58 -21.76
CA TRP A 206 -0.10 -6.12 -23.09
C TRP A 206 1.20 -6.90 -22.97
N THR A 207 1.14 -8.23 -22.94
CA THR A 207 2.30 -9.05 -22.52
C THR A 207 2.65 -10.15 -23.51
N SER A 208 1.65 -10.89 -23.99
CA SER A 208 1.89 -12.13 -24.72
C SER A 208 1.80 -11.99 -26.23
N GLY A 209 1.33 -10.86 -26.73
CA GLY A 209 0.93 -10.71 -28.13
C GLY A 209 -0.41 -11.38 -28.45
N SER A 210 -1.13 -11.91 -27.45
CA SER A 210 -2.48 -12.45 -27.60
C SER A 210 -3.47 -11.64 -26.77
N ALA A 211 -4.21 -10.77 -27.46
CA ALA A 211 -5.17 -9.86 -26.86
C ALA A 211 -6.21 -10.53 -25.95
N SER A 212 -6.66 -11.73 -26.30
CA SER A 212 -7.67 -12.49 -25.56
C SER A 212 -7.10 -13.18 -24.32
N PHE A 213 -5.90 -13.75 -24.41
CA PHE A 213 -5.22 -14.37 -23.27
C PHE A 213 -4.77 -13.30 -22.26
N ASP A 214 -4.21 -12.19 -22.75
CA ASP A 214 -3.86 -11.05 -21.91
C ASP A 214 -5.08 -10.52 -21.13
N ALA A 215 -6.26 -10.48 -21.78
CA ALA A 215 -7.50 -9.99 -21.15
C ALA A 215 -8.03 -10.92 -20.05
N ALA A 216 -7.79 -12.22 -20.16
CA ALA A 216 -8.21 -13.24 -19.20
C ALA A 216 -7.17 -13.51 -18.09
N ALA A 217 -5.98 -12.89 -18.18
CA ALA A 217 -4.89 -13.13 -17.25
C ALA A 217 -4.58 -11.93 -16.34
N ILE A 218 -4.07 -12.23 -15.15
CA ILE A 218 -3.15 -11.36 -14.44
C ILE A 218 -1.74 -11.79 -14.84
N THR A 219 -0.95 -10.83 -15.31
CA THR A 219 0.39 -11.10 -15.83
C THR A 219 1.46 -10.53 -14.90
N ALA A 220 2.56 -11.26 -14.76
CA ALA A 220 3.68 -10.83 -13.92
C ALA A 220 5.00 -10.95 -14.67
N GLU A 221 5.81 -9.91 -14.62
CA GLU A 221 7.18 -9.90 -15.15
C GLU A 221 8.17 -9.91 -13.98
N THR A 222 9.05 -10.90 -13.91
CA THR A 222 10.07 -10.96 -12.85
C THR A 222 11.43 -10.43 -13.31
N ALA A 223 12.17 -9.81 -12.40
CA ALA A 223 13.60 -9.62 -12.53
C ALA A 223 14.32 -10.97 -12.43
N ASN A 224 15.45 -11.12 -13.13
CA ASN A 224 16.29 -12.31 -13.02
C ASN A 224 17.45 -12.10 -12.03
N ALA A 225 17.85 -13.19 -11.38
CA ALA A 225 19.07 -13.30 -10.58
C ALA A 225 20.33 -13.49 -11.44
N THR A 226 20.20 -13.93 -12.69
CA THR A 226 21.27 -13.96 -13.70
C THR A 226 20.74 -13.53 -15.06
N LEU A 227 21.62 -13.14 -16.00
CA LEU A 227 21.21 -12.90 -17.40
C LEU A 227 21.61 -14.11 -18.26
N ALA A 228 21.70 -13.90 -19.57
CA ALA A 228 22.12 -14.92 -20.52
C ALA A 228 23.43 -15.60 -20.09
N PRO A 229 23.56 -16.92 -20.36
CA PRO A 229 22.58 -17.78 -21.02
C PRO A 229 21.49 -18.34 -20.08
N ASP A 230 21.68 -18.27 -18.76
CA ASP A 230 20.89 -19.07 -17.82
C ASP A 230 19.56 -18.42 -17.39
N TYR A 231 19.50 -17.09 -17.29
CA TYR A 231 18.33 -16.34 -16.82
C TYR A 231 17.65 -16.94 -15.57
N ARG A 232 18.45 -17.23 -14.53
CA ARG A 232 17.95 -17.82 -13.29
C ARG A 232 17.11 -16.82 -12.52
N LEU A 233 16.13 -17.33 -11.78
CA LEU A 233 15.35 -16.55 -10.84
C LEU A 233 15.82 -16.84 -9.42
N SER A 234 15.75 -15.84 -8.53
CA SER A 234 15.96 -16.09 -7.12
C SER A 234 14.87 -17.00 -6.52
N PRO A 235 15.16 -17.68 -5.40
CA PRO A 235 14.14 -18.38 -4.64
C PRO A 235 12.98 -17.47 -4.20
N ALA A 236 13.26 -16.20 -3.88
CA ALA A 236 12.26 -15.24 -3.41
C ALA A 236 11.29 -14.85 -4.54
N ALA A 237 11.79 -14.64 -5.75
CA ALA A 237 10.97 -14.40 -6.94
C ALA A 237 10.09 -15.62 -7.28
N LYS A 238 10.65 -16.84 -7.25
CA LYS A 238 9.87 -18.08 -7.45
C LYS A 238 8.78 -18.26 -6.39
N ALA A 239 9.07 -17.91 -5.14
CA ALA A 239 8.09 -17.92 -4.05
C ALA A 239 6.97 -16.89 -4.27
N ALA A 240 7.32 -15.69 -4.76
CA ALA A 240 6.35 -14.64 -5.09
C ALA A 240 5.34 -15.11 -6.15
N PHE A 241 5.76 -15.82 -7.20
CA PHE A 241 4.82 -16.43 -8.16
C PHE A 241 3.81 -17.37 -7.50
N GLY A 242 4.26 -18.23 -6.57
CA GLY A 242 3.37 -19.10 -5.81
C GLY A 242 2.36 -18.31 -4.97
N ARG A 243 2.81 -17.25 -4.28
CA ARG A 243 1.93 -16.37 -3.49
C ARG A 243 0.89 -15.66 -4.36
N VAL A 244 1.29 -15.14 -5.52
CA VAL A 244 0.37 -14.48 -6.46
C VAL A 244 -0.70 -15.46 -6.94
N ALA A 245 -0.32 -16.66 -7.38
CA ALA A 245 -1.29 -17.67 -7.81
C ALA A 245 -2.24 -18.09 -6.69
N ALA A 246 -1.74 -18.24 -5.45
CA ALA A 246 -2.58 -18.53 -4.28
C ALA A 246 -3.56 -17.39 -3.97
N ALA A 247 -3.10 -16.14 -4.00
CA ALA A 247 -3.94 -14.96 -3.79
C ALA A 247 -5.02 -14.82 -4.87
N LEU A 248 -4.68 -15.02 -6.14
CA LEU A 248 -5.66 -15.00 -7.22
C LEU A 248 -6.71 -16.11 -7.07
N LYS A 249 -6.34 -17.30 -6.58
CA LYS A 249 -7.32 -18.34 -6.24
C LYS A 249 -8.24 -17.88 -5.11
N ALA A 250 -7.69 -17.30 -4.05
CA ALA A 250 -8.46 -16.80 -2.91
C ALA A 250 -9.43 -15.67 -3.30
N ASP A 251 -9.01 -14.80 -4.22
CA ASP A 251 -9.82 -13.73 -4.82
C ASP A 251 -10.79 -14.23 -5.91
N ARG A 252 -10.85 -15.54 -6.17
CA ARG A 252 -11.66 -16.17 -7.22
C ARG A 252 -11.28 -15.78 -8.66
N GLY A 253 -10.12 -15.17 -8.85
CA GLY A 253 -9.50 -14.92 -10.16
C GLY A 253 -8.90 -16.17 -10.80
N LEU A 254 -8.67 -17.25 -10.04
CA LEU A 254 -8.40 -18.58 -10.58
C LEU A 254 -9.44 -19.56 -10.03
N GLN A 255 -10.20 -20.22 -10.92
CA GLN A 255 -11.16 -21.23 -10.51
C GLN A 255 -10.48 -22.46 -9.90
N ALA A 256 -9.28 -22.79 -10.39
CA ALA A 256 -8.46 -23.87 -9.87
C ALA A 256 -6.97 -23.60 -10.13
N LEU A 257 -6.10 -24.21 -9.34
CA LEU A 257 -4.65 -24.21 -9.58
C LEU A 257 -4.31 -25.37 -10.52
N THR A 258 -4.50 -25.15 -11.81
CA THR A 258 -4.26 -26.14 -12.87
C THR A 258 -3.46 -25.53 -14.00
N ARG A 259 -3.00 -26.37 -14.93
CA ARG A 259 -2.28 -25.94 -16.12
C ARG A 259 -3.12 -25.16 -17.12
N ASN A 260 -4.45 -25.14 -16.96
CA ASN A 260 -5.33 -24.30 -17.76
C ASN A 260 -5.42 -22.87 -17.23
N ASN A 261 -5.15 -22.68 -15.94
CA ASN A 261 -5.23 -21.38 -15.28
C ASN A 261 -3.85 -20.81 -14.93
N VAL A 262 -2.80 -21.64 -14.90
CA VAL A 262 -1.41 -21.21 -14.73
C VAL A 262 -0.57 -21.78 -15.86
N TYR A 263 -0.05 -20.91 -16.71
CA TYR A 263 0.72 -21.29 -17.89
C TYR A 263 1.82 -20.27 -18.21
N LEU A 264 2.88 -20.75 -18.84
CA LEU A 264 4.04 -19.93 -19.17
C LEU A 264 3.91 -19.37 -20.59
N HIS A 265 4.54 -18.23 -20.86
CA HIS A 265 4.54 -17.62 -22.19
C HIS A 265 5.07 -18.55 -23.29
N ARG A 266 6.14 -19.31 -23.00
CA ARG A 266 6.74 -20.30 -23.92
C ARG A 266 5.78 -21.41 -24.35
N GLU A 267 4.74 -21.67 -23.56
CA GLU A 267 3.80 -22.75 -23.83
C GLU A 267 2.68 -22.32 -24.77
N MET A 268 2.50 -21.01 -24.98
CA MET A 268 1.30 -20.50 -25.62
C MET A 268 1.19 -20.88 -27.09
N LEU A 269 2.32 -20.83 -27.82
CA LEU A 269 2.36 -21.18 -29.23
C LEU A 269 2.04 -22.66 -29.42
N ASP A 270 2.69 -23.53 -28.64
CA ASP A 270 2.52 -24.99 -28.76
C ASP A 270 1.14 -25.46 -28.25
N ARG A 271 0.60 -24.84 -27.20
CA ARG A 271 -0.67 -25.28 -26.59
C ARG A 271 -1.90 -24.75 -27.29
N TRP A 272 -1.84 -23.53 -27.83
CA TRP A 272 -3.03 -22.84 -28.35
C TRP A 272 -2.83 -22.22 -29.73
N GLY A 273 -1.64 -22.30 -30.33
CA GLY A 273 -1.35 -21.65 -31.61
C GLY A 273 -1.42 -20.12 -31.54
N VAL A 274 -1.22 -19.54 -30.35
CA VAL A 274 -1.25 -18.09 -30.11
C VAL A 274 0.10 -17.63 -29.55
N SER A 275 0.39 -16.32 -29.60
CA SER A 275 1.71 -15.77 -29.25
C SER A 275 2.79 -16.17 -30.27
N TYR A 276 4.05 -15.97 -29.91
CA TYR A 276 5.26 -16.29 -30.67
C TYR A 276 6.19 -17.20 -29.84
N GLY A 277 7.15 -17.84 -30.52
CA GLY A 277 8.15 -18.69 -29.88
C GLY A 277 9.03 -17.87 -28.95
N THR A 278 9.09 -18.26 -27.68
CA THR A 278 9.87 -17.57 -26.63
C THR A 278 10.40 -18.59 -25.62
N ALA A 279 11.53 -18.28 -24.97
CA ALA A 279 12.08 -19.10 -23.91
C ALA A 279 11.52 -18.73 -22.51
N CYS A 280 10.73 -17.66 -22.42
CA CYS A 280 10.13 -17.17 -21.18
C CYS A 280 9.10 -18.18 -20.61
N LEU A 281 9.20 -18.74 -19.41
CA LEU A 281 10.10 -18.55 -18.27
C LEU A 281 11.04 -19.77 -18.17
N MET A 282 12.35 -19.61 -18.30
CA MET A 282 13.26 -20.76 -18.44
C MET A 282 13.50 -21.53 -17.13
N ASP A 283 13.78 -20.83 -16.03
CA ASP A 283 14.23 -21.39 -14.75
C ASP A 283 13.07 -21.73 -13.79
N ASP A 284 11.86 -21.91 -14.32
CA ASP A 284 10.70 -22.35 -13.54
C ASP A 284 9.71 -23.13 -14.42
N THR A 285 8.74 -23.78 -13.77
CA THR A 285 7.62 -24.44 -14.44
C THR A 285 6.31 -24.02 -13.81
N ALA A 286 5.23 -24.04 -14.59
CA ALA A 286 3.91 -23.75 -14.05
C ALA A 286 3.48 -24.81 -13.01
N GLU A 287 3.90 -26.07 -13.15
CA GLU A 287 3.69 -27.11 -12.13
C GLU A 287 4.35 -26.74 -10.80
N ALA A 288 5.58 -26.23 -10.84
CA ALA A 288 6.28 -25.82 -9.64
C ALA A 288 5.62 -24.58 -9.00
N ILE A 289 5.11 -23.65 -9.80
CA ILE A 289 4.32 -22.50 -9.32
C ILE A 289 3.03 -22.97 -8.66
N ILE A 290 2.30 -23.89 -9.30
CA ILE A 290 1.09 -24.52 -8.74
C ILE A 290 1.39 -25.22 -7.42
N GLN A 291 2.49 -25.98 -7.35
CA GLN A 291 2.92 -26.67 -6.14
C GLN A 291 3.21 -25.68 -5.01
N ARG A 292 3.95 -24.59 -5.29
CA ARG A 292 4.18 -23.53 -4.30
C ARG A 292 2.88 -22.88 -3.85
N ALA A 293 1.98 -22.58 -4.78
CA ALA A 293 0.69 -21.97 -4.47
C ALA A 293 -0.18 -22.84 -3.55
N ASN A 294 -0.18 -24.17 -3.75
CA ASN A 294 -0.89 -25.10 -2.86
C ASN A 294 -0.31 -25.17 -1.44
N GLY A 295 0.96 -24.79 -1.25
CA GLY A 295 1.61 -24.71 0.06
C GLY A 295 1.43 -23.36 0.78
N VAL A 296 0.81 -22.37 0.14
CA VAL A 296 0.59 -21.04 0.73
C VAL A 296 -0.79 -20.98 1.37
N SER A 297 -0.83 -20.69 2.67
CA SER A 297 -2.06 -20.27 3.35
C SER A 297 -2.20 -18.76 3.18
N ILE A 298 -3.27 -18.34 2.51
CA ILE A 298 -3.65 -16.92 2.45
C ILE A 298 -4.69 -16.71 3.54
N GLU A 299 -4.30 -16.02 4.61
CA GLU A 299 -5.30 -15.50 5.55
C GLU A 299 -6.08 -14.43 4.82
N ALA A 300 -7.38 -14.65 4.62
CA ALA A 300 -8.24 -13.63 4.06
C ALA A 300 -8.04 -12.35 4.87
N PRO A 301 -7.73 -11.21 4.23
CA PRO A 301 -7.61 -9.96 4.95
C PRO A 301 -8.94 -9.76 5.65
N ASP A 302 -8.85 -9.61 6.97
CA ASP A 302 -9.97 -9.38 7.89
C ASP A 302 -10.86 -8.30 7.25
N THR A 303 -11.93 -8.73 6.57
CA THR A 303 -12.81 -7.78 5.90
C THR A 303 -13.37 -6.89 6.99
N GLY A 304 -13.69 -5.64 6.70
CA GLY A 304 -14.28 -4.76 7.71
C GLY A 304 -15.51 -5.39 8.39
N GLU A 305 -16.15 -6.38 7.76
CA GLU A 305 -17.18 -7.23 8.35
C GLU A 305 -16.64 -8.28 9.33
N ALA A 306 -15.57 -9.01 9.01
CA ALA A 306 -14.92 -9.95 9.92
C ALA A 306 -14.38 -9.24 11.18
N LEU A 307 -13.76 -8.06 11.01
CA LEU A 307 -13.35 -7.19 12.12
C LEU A 307 -14.56 -6.71 12.95
N ARG A 308 -15.66 -6.33 12.29
CA ARG A 308 -16.91 -5.94 12.98
C ARG A 308 -17.50 -7.10 13.79
N LYS A 309 -17.54 -8.32 13.23
CA LYS A 309 -18.04 -9.52 13.92
C LYS A 309 -17.16 -9.90 15.12
N ARG A 310 -15.82 -9.84 14.98
CA ARG A 310 -14.88 -10.08 16.09
C ARG A 310 -15.03 -9.06 17.23
N ARG A 311 -15.20 -7.77 16.89
CA ARG A 311 -15.45 -6.71 17.87
C ARG A 311 -16.79 -6.87 18.58
N ALA A 312 -17.85 -7.24 17.85
CA ALA A 312 -19.17 -7.48 18.43
C ALA A 312 -19.20 -8.71 19.36
N ALA A 313 -18.34 -9.71 19.13
CA ALA A 313 -18.21 -10.89 20.00
C ALA A 313 -17.33 -10.68 21.24
N ALA A 314 -16.61 -9.55 21.32
CA ALA A 314 -15.71 -9.20 22.42
C ALA A 314 -16.33 -8.22 23.43
N ILE A 315 -17.61 -7.86 23.23
CA ILE A 315 -18.44 -7.00 24.09
C ILE A 315 -19.55 -7.88 24.67
#